data_AF-A0A7Y3ECP2-F1
#
_entry.id   AF-A0A7Y3ECP2-F1
#
_cell.length_a   1.000
_cell.length_b   1.000
_cell.length_c   1.000
_cell.angle_alpha   90.00
_cell.angle_beta   90.00
_cell.angle_gamma   90.00
#
_symmetry.space_group_name_H-M   'P 1'
#
loop_
_entity.id
_entity.type
_entity.pdbx_description
1 polymer ?
#
loop_
_entity_poly.entity_id
_entity_poly.type
_entity_poly.pdbx_seq_one_letter_code
_entity_poly.pdbx_strand_id
1 'polypeptide(L)'
;ALSRVKTFVDTGVFLAVQAAGAAALDQGEEWVHDNVAIFQQRRDRAVSALRDAGFDVSVPRATMYLWIPVPGGEPSEDFARRALTEEGVVVLPGASLGPGGEGFFRIALTSEPERLAEAARRLGRVARPS
;
A
#
# COMPACT_ATOMS: atom_id res chain seq x y z
N ALA A 1 1.12 -36.49 -2.88
CA ALA A 1 1.18 -35.99 -1.49
C ALA A 1 0.45 -34.66 -1.33
N LEU A 2 0.81 -33.61 -2.11
CA LEU A 2 0.14 -32.29 -2.06
C LEU A 2 -1.39 -32.34 -2.33
N SER A 3 -1.85 -33.12 -3.31
CA SER A 3 -3.29 -33.21 -3.61
C SER A 3 -4.11 -33.84 -2.48
N ARG A 4 -3.56 -34.83 -1.78
CA ARG A 4 -4.21 -35.46 -0.62
C ARG A 4 -4.29 -34.53 0.58
N VAL A 5 -3.25 -33.74 0.83
CA VAL A 5 -3.27 -32.72 1.90
C VAL A 5 -4.31 -31.64 1.59
N LYS A 6 -4.43 -31.19 0.33
CA LYS A 6 -5.43 -30.20 -0.07
C LYS A 6 -6.87 -30.68 0.19
N THR A 7 -7.23 -31.91 -0.21
CA THR A 7 -8.59 -32.45 -0.04
C THR A 7 -9.02 -32.60 1.42
N PHE A 8 -8.08 -32.78 2.36
CA PHE A 8 -8.39 -32.85 3.79
C PHE A 8 -8.45 -31.48 4.49
N VAL A 9 -8.04 -30.40 3.81
CA VAL A 9 -8.05 -29.02 4.34
C VAL A 9 -9.17 -28.19 3.70
N ASP A 10 -9.48 -28.41 2.42
CA ASP A 10 -10.65 -27.84 1.74
C ASP A 10 -11.20 -28.79 0.66
N THR A 11 -12.49 -28.65 0.31
CA THR A 11 -13.14 -29.43 -0.76
C THR A 11 -13.07 -28.75 -2.14
N GLY A 12 -12.15 -27.79 -2.32
CA GLY A 12 -12.00 -26.98 -3.52
C GLY A 12 -12.48 -25.54 -3.34
N VAL A 13 -12.01 -24.65 -4.22
CA VAL A 13 -12.50 -23.26 -4.28
C VAL A 13 -13.95 -23.27 -4.78
N PHE A 14 -14.81 -22.42 -4.21
CA PHE A 14 -16.21 -22.31 -4.62
C PHE A 14 -16.33 -22.16 -6.14
N LEU A 15 -17.14 -23.01 -6.79
CA LEU A 15 -17.22 -23.09 -8.26
C LEU A 15 -17.57 -21.75 -8.91
N ALA A 16 -18.39 -20.91 -8.26
CA ALA A 16 -18.70 -19.58 -8.77
C ALA A 16 -17.45 -18.67 -8.86
N VAL A 17 -16.52 -18.77 -7.90
CA VAL A 17 -15.25 -18.03 -7.94
C VAL A 17 -14.34 -18.56 -9.04
N GLN A 18 -14.34 -19.88 -9.28
CA GLN A 18 -13.59 -20.47 -10.40
C GLN A 18 -14.14 -20.01 -11.76
N ALA A 19 -15.47 -19.99 -11.92
CA ALA A 19 -16.11 -19.49 -13.14
C ALA A 19 -15.84 -18.00 -13.37
N ALA A 20 -15.91 -17.17 -12.31
CA ALA A 20 -15.54 -15.76 -12.38
C ALA A 20 -14.06 -15.57 -12.75
N GLY A 21 -13.17 -16.39 -12.18
CA GLY A 21 -11.74 -16.38 -12.51
C GLY A 21 -11.46 -16.74 -13.96
N ALA A 22 -12.15 -17.75 -14.51
CA ALA A 22 -12.03 -18.11 -15.92
C ALA A 22 -12.49 -16.95 -16.84
N ALA A 23 -13.65 -16.34 -16.55
CA ALA A 23 -14.13 -15.20 -17.31
C ALA A 23 -13.17 -13.98 -17.24
N ALA A 24 -12.57 -13.73 -16.06
CA ALA A 24 -11.60 -12.66 -15.88
C ALA A 24 -10.29 -12.93 -16.65
N LEU A 25 -9.87 -14.18 -16.83
CA LEU A 25 -8.70 -14.53 -17.63
C LEU A 25 -8.95 -14.31 -19.12
N ASP A 26 -10.14 -14.63 -19.62
CA ASP A 26 -10.50 -14.47 -21.04
C ASP A 26 -10.63 -12.99 -21.45
N GLN A 27 -11.00 -12.10 -20.53
CA GLN A 27 -11.30 -10.68 -20.80
C GLN A 27 -10.33 -9.72 -20.10
N GLY A 28 -9.25 -10.24 -19.49
CA GLY A 28 -8.48 -9.52 -18.49
C GLY A 28 -7.55 -8.43 -19.04
N GLU A 29 -7.10 -8.51 -20.30
CA GLU A 29 -6.05 -7.61 -20.82
C GLU A 29 -6.45 -6.13 -20.79
N GLU A 30 -7.65 -5.79 -21.26
CA GLU A 30 -8.15 -4.41 -21.29
C GLU A 30 -8.33 -3.87 -19.86
N TRP A 31 -8.95 -4.67 -18.99
CA TRP A 31 -9.14 -4.31 -17.59
C TRP A 31 -7.82 -4.10 -16.84
N VAL A 32 -6.80 -4.93 -17.12
CA VAL A 32 -5.47 -4.79 -16.52
C VAL A 32 -4.82 -3.47 -16.94
N HIS A 33 -4.90 -3.11 -18.22
CA HIS A 33 -4.33 -1.85 -18.71
C HIS A 33 -4.94 -0.64 -18.00
N ASP A 34 -6.26 -0.59 -17.86
CA ASP A 34 -6.95 0.51 -17.20
C ASP A 34 -6.62 0.58 -15.71
N ASN A 35 -6.55 -0.56 -15.02
CA ASN A 35 -6.11 -0.60 -13.63
C ASN A 35 -4.67 -0.12 -13.46
N VAL A 36 -3.75 -0.50 -14.37
CA VAL A 36 -2.37 -0.02 -14.34
C VAL A 36 -2.34 1.51 -14.48
N ALA A 37 -3.12 2.09 -15.39
CA ALA A 37 -3.21 3.53 -15.54
C ALA A 37 -3.73 4.23 -14.27
N ILE A 38 -4.77 3.68 -13.62
CA ILE A 38 -5.31 4.18 -12.35
C ILE A 38 -4.24 4.16 -11.25
N PHE A 39 -3.57 3.01 -11.06
CA PHE A 39 -2.53 2.89 -10.04
C PHE A 39 -1.32 3.78 -10.34
N GLN A 40 -1.00 4.00 -11.61
CA GLN A 40 0.06 4.90 -12.03
C GLN A 40 -0.27 6.36 -11.68
N GLN A 41 -1.49 6.82 -11.96
CA GLN A 41 -1.96 8.15 -11.55
C GLN A 41 -1.90 8.34 -10.02
N ARG A 42 -2.39 7.35 -9.27
CA ARG A 42 -2.36 7.35 -7.81
C ARG A 42 -0.92 7.38 -7.27
N ARG A 43 -0.03 6.57 -7.83
CA ARG A 43 1.41 6.54 -7.50
C ARG A 43 2.03 7.91 -7.72
N ASP A 44 1.88 8.47 -8.91
CA ASP A 44 2.55 9.71 -9.31
C ASP A 44 2.09 10.88 -8.44
N ARG A 45 0.78 10.95 -8.16
CA ARG A 45 0.22 11.97 -7.27
C ARG A 45 0.70 11.82 -5.83
N ALA A 46 0.70 10.60 -5.29
CA ALA A 46 1.12 10.33 -3.93
C ALA A 46 2.61 10.61 -3.73
N VAL A 47 3.47 10.13 -4.65
CA VAL A 47 4.92 10.38 -4.63
C VAL A 47 5.21 11.88 -4.65
N SER A 48 4.57 12.63 -5.57
CA SER A 48 4.75 14.08 -5.64
C SER A 48 4.38 14.73 -4.31
N ALA A 49 3.21 14.42 -3.75
CA ALA A 49 2.74 15.02 -2.52
C ALA A 49 3.62 14.67 -1.30
N LEU A 50 4.14 13.44 -1.23
CA LEU A 50 5.04 13.01 -0.17
C LEU A 50 6.40 13.71 -0.25
N ARG A 51 6.94 13.88 -1.46
CA ARG A 51 8.18 14.65 -1.67
C ARG A 51 7.99 16.11 -1.29
N ASP A 52 6.87 16.72 -1.70
CA ASP A 52 6.50 18.10 -1.30
C ASP A 52 6.35 18.23 0.22
N ALA A 53 5.89 17.17 0.88
CA ALA A 53 5.77 17.09 2.34
C ALA A 53 7.10 16.87 3.07
N GLY A 54 8.19 16.55 2.35
CA GLY A 54 9.55 16.38 2.88
C GLY A 54 10.02 14.93 3.05
N PHE A 55 9.29 13.94 2.52
CA PHE A 55 9.69 12.54 2.58
C PHE A 55 10.62 12.14 1.44
N ASP A 56 11.59 11.28 1.73
CA ASP A 56 12.40 10.61 0.72
C ASP A 56 11.64 9.40 0.15
N VAL A 57 11.02 9.58 -1.01
CA VAL A 57 10.21 8.54 -1.66
C VAL A 57 10.75 8.22 -3.05
N SER A 58 11.08 6.95 -3.27
CA SER A 58 11.40 6.43 -4.60
C SER A 58 10.12 6.13 -5.39
N VAL A 59 10.18 6.33 -6.72
CA VAL A 59 9.05 5.96 -7.60
C VAL A 59 9.08 4.45 -7.80
N PRO A 60 8.07 3.68 -7.34
CA PRO A 60 8.07 2.25 -7.58
C PRO A 60 7.77 1.93 -9.05
N ARG A 61 8.45 0.91 -9.58
CA ARG A 61 8.22 0.41 -10.95
C ARG A 61 6.95 -0.43 -11.09
N ALA A 62 6.46 -1.00 -9.98
CA ALA A 62 5.29 -1.87 -9.93
C ALA A 62 4.69 -1.87 -8.51
N THR A 63 3.59 -2.62 -8.33
CA THR A 63 2.82 -2.78 -7.08
C THR A 63 1.90 -1.61 -6.73
N MET A 64 1.08 -1.81 -5.70
CA MET A 64 0.10 -0.86 -5.17
C MET A 64 0.55 -0.23 -3.84
N TYR A 65 1.86 -0.24 -3.54
CA TYR A 65 2.39 0.24 -2.27
C TYR A 65 3.56 1.20 -2.46
N LEU A 66 3.67 2.16 -1.54
CA LEU A 66 4.88 2.95 -1.33
C LEU A 66 5.56 2.50 -0.05
N TRP A 67 6.88 2.41 -0.10
CA TRP A 67 7.74 2.08 1.03
C TRP A 67 8.60 3.30 1.34
N ILE A 68 8.41 3.88 2.53
CA ILE A 68 8.89 5.23 2.83
C ILE A 68 9.68 5.19 4.13
N PRO A 69 10.91 5.74 4.18
CA PRO A 69 11.66 5.86 5.42
C PRO A 69 10.93 6.75 6.42
N VAL A 70 10.95 6.35 7.69
CA VAL A 70 10.47 7.17 8.79
C VAL A 70 11.48 8.31 9.01
N PRO A 71 11.06 9.59 8.98
CA PRO A 71 11.94 10.71 9.22
C PRO A 71 12.53 10.69 10.64
N GLY A 72 13.77 11.11 10.81
CA GLY A 72 14.37 11.30 12.15
C GLY A 72 14.73 10.01 12.89
N GLY A 73 14.50 8.83 12.30
CA GLY A 73 14.90 7.54 12.88
C GLY A 73 14.08 7.11 14.10
N GLU A 74 12.89 7.69 14.31
CA GLU A 74 11.97 7.18 15.32
C GLU A 74 11.44 5.78 14.94
N PRO A 75 11.05 4.94 15.92
CA PRO A 75 10.48 3.63 15.64
C PRO A 75 9.25 3.71 14.73
N SER A 76 9.15 2.79 13.78
CA SER A 76 8.07 2.81 12.77
C SER A 76 6.67 2.74 13.37
N GLU A 77 6.48 2.00 14.48
CA GLU A 77 5.22 1.92 15.21
C GLU A 77 4.83 3.25 15.86
N ASP A 78 5.81 4.01 16.38
CA ASP A 78 5.58 5.28 17.03
C ASP A 78 5.16 6.34 16.00
N PHE A 79 5.84 6.39 14.85
CA PHE A 79 5.43 7.25 13.74
C PHE A 79 4.00 6.91 13.26
N ALA A 80 3.69 5.62 13.08
CA ALA A 80 2.37 5.19 12.65
C ALA A 80 1.27 5.54 13.68
N ARG A 81 1.58 5.41 14.98
CA ARG A 81 0.69 5.83 16.06
C ARG A 81 0.42 7.33 16.01
N ARG A 82 1.47 8.14 15.88
CA ARG A 82 1.36 9.60 15.80
C ARG A 82 0.58 10.06 14.56
N ALA A 83 0.86 9.46 13.41
CA ALA A 83 0.09 9.67 12.18
C ALA A 83 -1.42 9.49 12.40
N LEU A 84 -1.81 8.45 13.14
CA LEU A 84 -3.20 8.20 13.47
C LEU A 84 -3.74 9.20 14.50
N THR A 85 -3.05 9.39 15.63
CA THR A 85 -3.58 10.15 16.77
C THR A 85 -3.55 11.66 16.56
N GLU A 86 -2.54 12.19 15.87
CA GLU A 86 -2.36 13.64 15.66
C GLU A 86 -3.10 14.10 14.39
N GLU A 87 -3.13 13.28 13.35
CA GLU A 87 -3.52 13.71 12.00
C GLU A 87 -4.62 12.84 11.35
N GLY A 88 -5.02 11.75 12.01
CA GLY A 88 -6.06 10.85 11.52
C GLY A 88 -5.66 10.05 10.28
N VAL A 89 -4.36 9.79 10.08
CA VAL A 89 -3.85 9.01 8.95
C VAL A 89 -3.37 7.64 9.42
N VAL A 90 -3.94 6.58 8.85
CA VAL A 90 -3.49 5.20 9.09
C VAL A 90 -2.42 4.84 8.07
N VAL A 91 -1.25 4.43 8.56
CA VAL A 91 -0.17 3.81 7.76
C VAL A 91 0.20 2.47 8.40
N LEU A 92 0.79 1.57 7.61
CA LEU A 92 1.31 0.32 8.16
C LEU A 92 2.77 0.55 8.63
N PRO A 93 3.08 0.38 9.91
CA PRO A 93 4.46 0.43 10.38
C PRO A 93 5.25 -0.74 9.81
N GLY A 94 6.48 -0.47 9.37
CA GLY A 94 7.29 -1.48 8.71
C GLY A 94 7.73 -2.61 9.64
N ALA A 95 7.86 -2.35 10.96
CA ALA A 95 8.09 -3.38 11.98
C ALA A 95 7.08 -4.54 11.92
N SER A 96 5.82 -4.26 11.54
CA SER A 96 4.77 -5.28 11.42
C SER A 96 5.00 -6.26 10.26
N LEU A 97 5.95 -5.98 9.36
CA LEU A 97 6.35 -6.87 8.26
C LEU A 97 7.65 -7.64 8.55
N GLY A 98 8.19 -7.49 9.77
CA GLY A 98 9.40 -8.16 10.24
C GLY A 98 10.56 -7.20 10.52
N PRO A 99 11.68 -7.69 11.11
CA PRO A 99 12.77 -6.83 11.56
C PRO A 99 13.42 -5.97 10.47
N GLY A 100 13.44 -6.48 9.23
CA GLY A 100 13.97 -5.73 8.08
C GLY A 100 13.10 -4.56 7.63
N GLY A 101 11.90 -4.40 8.21
CA GLY A 101 11.01 -3.29 7.91
C GLY A 101 11.10 -2.11 8.88
N GLU A 102 11.87 -2.23 9.96
CA GLU A 102 12.05 -1.14 10.92
C GLU A 102 12.67 0.10 10.27
N GLY A 103 12.26 1.29 10.72
CA GLY A 103 12.65 2.57 10.11
C GLY A 103 11.88 2.92 8.84
N PHE A 104 10.84 2.16 8.47
CA PHE A 104 9.99 2.44 7.31
C PHE A 104 8.50 2.33 7.66
N PHE A 105 7.65 2.92 6.82
CA PHE A 105 6.21 2.70 6.81
C PHE A 105 5.70 2.48 5.39
N ARG A 106 4.52 1.85 5.28
CA ARG A 106 3.88 1.53 4.00
C ARG A 106 2.57 2.29 3.82
N ILE A 107 2.39 2.85 2.63
CA ILE A 107 1.12 3.42 2.17
C ILE A 107 0.56 2.53 1.05
N ALA A 108 -0.76 2.26 1.10
CA ALA A 108 -1.49 1.61 0.01
C ALA A 108 -2.06 2.65 -0.96
N LEU A 109 -1.88 2.44 -2.26
CA LEU A 109 -2.36 3.30 -3.34
C LEU A 109 -3.79 2.93 -3.77
N THR A 110 -4.66 2.63 -2.80
CA THR A 110 -6.04 2.14 -3.02
C THR A 110 -7.10 3.22 -2.82
N SER A 111 -6.68 4.46 -2.56
CA SER A 111 -7.55 5.63 -2.42
C SER A 111 -7.37 6.58 -3.61
N GLU A 112 -8.34 7.49 -3.78
CA GLU A 112 -8.29 8.51 -4.83
C GLU A 112 -7.05 9.42 -4.72
N PRO A 113 -6.51 9.91 -5.84
CA PRO A 113 -5.25 10.68 -5.87
C PRO A 113 -5.24 11.87 -4.89
N GLU A 114 -6.34 12.59 -4.78
CA GLU A 114 -6.48 13.76 -3.90
C GLU A 114 -6.50 13.36 -2.42
N ARG A 115 -7.07 12.19 -2.10
CA ARG A 115 -7.06 11.64 -0.74
C ARG A 115 -5.65 11.23 -0.34
N LEU A 116 -4.89 10.62 -1.26
CA LEU A 116 -3.49 10.27 -1.05
C LEU A 116 -2.63 11.52 -0.85
N ALA A 117 -2.87 12.57 -1.65
CA ALA A 117 -2.16 13.84 -1.52
C ALA A 117 -2.46 14.54 -0.20
N GLU A 118 -3.72 14.53 0.25
CA GLU A 118 -4.08 15.06 1.55
C GLU A 118 -3.38 14.29 2.68
N ALA A 119 -3.43 12.96 2.66
CA ALA A 119 -2.75 12.13 3.65
C ALA A 119 -1.24 12.43 3.71
N ALA A 120 -0.59 12.60 2.56
CA ALA A 120 0.83 12.98 2.49
C ALA A 120 1.11 14.33 3.16
N ARG A 121 0.27 15.34 2.93
CA ARG A 121 0.42 16.65 3.60
C ARG A 121 0.29 16.55 5.11
N ARG A 122 -0.65 15.72 5.60
CA ARG A 122 -0.82 15.50 7.05
C ARG A 122 0.37 14.78 7.66
N LEU A 123 0.85 13.71 7.01
CA LEU A 123 2.07 13.02 7.43
C LEU A 123 3.26 13.97 7.50
N GLY A 124 3.37 14.94 6.59
CA GLY A 124 4.41 15.96 6.62
C GLY A 124 4.39 16.87 7.85
N ARG A 125 3.22 17.06 8.50
CA ARG A 125 3.10 17.78 9.77
C ARG A 125 3.57 16.92 10.95
N VAL A 126 3.28 15.62 10.92
CA VAL A 126 3.82 14.67 11.92
C VAL A 126 5.35 14.56 11.85
N ALA A 127 5.90 14.55 10.65
CA ALA A 127 7.34 14.48 10.42
C ALA A 127 8.14 15.70 10.94
N ARG A 128 7.46 16.84 11.13
CA ARG A 128 8.06 18.09 11.62
C ARG A 128 7.30 18.54 12.86
N PRO A 129 7.55 17.95 14.04
CA PRO A 129 6.93 18.43 15.25
C PRO A 129 7.34 19.89 15.46
N SER A 130 6.33 20.74 15.65
CA SER A 130 6.47 22.14 16.04
C SER A 130 7.15 22.30 17.39
#